data_AF-A0A957IN78-F1
#
_entry.id   AF-A0A957IN78-F1
#
_cell.length_a   1.000
_cell.length_b   1.000
_cell.length_c   1.000
_cell.angle_alpha   90.00
_cell.angle_beta   90.00
_cell.angle_gamma   90.00
#
_symmetry.space_group_name_H-M   'P 1'
#
loop_
_entity.id
_entity.type
_entity.pdbx_description
1 polymer ?
#
loop_
_entity_poly.entity_id
_entity_poly.type
_entity_poly.pdbx_seq_one_letter_code
_entity_poly.pdbx_strand_id
1 'polypeptide(L)'
;FLPWLANWFEITFDGSWDEAQMRTLLQEAHQIYRLRGTSWALSRVLEIYTGVKPEIDDTNKNLAAYTFSVHIPLRERQVNRAMIEHIIDVNKPAHTSYTLIFKE
;
A
#
# COMPACT_ATOMS: atom_id res chain seq x y z
N PHE A 1 -10.62 9.98 17.68
CA PHE A 1 -9.23 9.79 18.15
C PHE A 1 -8.34 9.19 17.05
N LEU A 2 -8.73 8.08 16.40
CA LEU A 2 -7.91 7.43 15.36
C LEU A 2 -7.46 8.36 14.20
N PRO A 3 -8.32 9.25 13.64
CA PRO A 3 -7.89 10.16 12.57
C PRO A 3 -6.81 11.17 13.00
N TRP A 4 -6.80 11.58 14.28
CA TRP A 4 -5.79 12.50 14.79
C TRP A 4 -4.40 11.86 14.87
N LEU A 5 -4.33 10.60 15.33
CA LEU A 5 -3.07 9.86 15.36
C LEU A 5 -2.58 9.49 13.96
N ALA A 6 -3.50 9.19 13.04
CA ALA A 6 -3.20 8.89 11.64
C ALA A 6 -2.47 10.05 10.93
N ASN A 7 -2.80 11.30 11.30
CA ASN A 7 -2.16 12.49 10.75
C ASN A 7 -0.64 12.56 11.00
N TRP A 8 -0.12 11.91 12.06
CA TRP A 8 1.33 11.86 12.31
C TRP A 8 2.08 10.98 11.32
N PHE A 9 1.38 10.05 10.69
CA PHE A 9 1.95 9.09 9.74
C PHE A 9 1.54 9.39 8.30
N GLU A 10 0.93 10.54 8.05
CA GLU A 10 0.36 10.92 6.74
C GLU A 10 -0.62 9.87 6.19
N ILE A 11 -1.30 9.15 7.09
CA ILE A 11 -2.28 8.13 6.72
C ILE A 11 -3.64 8.82 6.57
N THR A 12 -4.21 8.71 5.37
CA THR A 12 -5.60 9.12 5.11
C THR A 12 -6.49 7.89 5.13
N PHE A 13 -7.57 7.98 5.90
CA PHE A 13 -8.63 6.98 5.91
C PHE A 13 -9.85 7.54 5.19
N ASP A 14 -10.34 6.86 4.17
CA ASP A 14 -11.65 7.13 3.57
C ASP A 14 -12.69 6.12 4.08
N GLY A 15 -13.91 6.17 3.55
CA GLY A 15 -15.00 5.26 3.93
C GLY A 15 -14.83 3.80 3.49
N SER A 16 -13.74 3.45 2.79
CA SER A 16 -13.46 2.06 2.37
C SER A 16 -12.70 1.25 3.41
N TRP A 17 -12.12 1.90 4.42
CA TRP A 17 -11.42 1.25 5.52
C TRP A 17 -12.41 0.82 6.60
N ASP A 18 -12.27 -0.41 7.09
CA ASP A 18 -12.94 -0.83 8.31
C ASP A 18 -12.11 -0.43 9.56
N GLU A 19 -12.77 -0.44 10.73
CA GLU A 19 -12.11 -0.03 11.97
C GLU A 19 -10.97 -0.96 12.39
N ALA A 20 -11.05 -2.26 12.07
CA ALA A 20 -10.02 -3.23 12.40
C ALA A 20 -8.73 -2.99 11.59
N GLN A 21 -8.87 -2.67 10.31
CA GLN A 21 -7.78 -2.26 9.43
C GLN A 21 -7.12 -0.99 9.93
N MET A 22 -7.92 0.04 10.27
CA MET A 22 -7.40 1.30 10.81
C MET A 22 -6.59 1.06 12.10
N ARG A 23 -7.12 0.26 13.02
CA ARG A 23 -6.45 -0.07 14.29
C ARG A 23 -5.15 -0.85 14.06
N THR A 24 -5.16 -1.83 13.15
CA THR A 24 -3.97 -2.62 12.81
C THR A 24 -2.88 -1.74 12.21
N LEU A 25 -3.26 -0.86 11.28
CA LEU A 25 -2.31 0.07 10.67
C LEU A 25 -1.70 1.01 11.71
N LEU A 26 -2.51 1.55 12.64
CA LEU A 26 -2.03 2.43 13.69
C LEU A 26 -1.12 1.72 14.72
N GLN A 27 -1.38 0.45 15.02
CA GLN A 27 -0.51 -0.36 15.88
C GLN A 27 0.87 -0.57 15.25
N GLU A 28 0.93 -0.74 13.93
CA GLU A 28 2.17 -0.98 13.19
C GLU A 28 2.80 0.29 12.60
N ALA A 29 2.14 1.44 12.77
CA ALA A 29 2.49 2.68 12.08
C ALA A 29 3.94 3.10 12.28
N HIS A 30 4.49 2.93 13.49
CA HIS A 30 5.90 3.24 13.76
C HIS A 30 6.86 2.42 12.88
N GLN A 31 6.62 1.12 12.75
CA GLN A 31 7.48 0.22 11.97
C GLN A 31 7.31 0.47 10.47
N ILE A 32 6.07 0.65 10.01
CA ILE A 32 5.75 0.97 8.62
C ILE A 32 6.42 2.29 8.22
N TYR A 33 6.29 3.32 9.06
CA TYR A 33 6.91 4.62 8.81
C TYR A 33 8.43 4.54 8.78
N ARG A 34 9.05 3.80 9.72
CA ARG A 34 10.50 3.59 9.76
C ARG A 34 11.05 2.90 8.50
N LEU A 35 10.25 2.06 7.85
CA LEU A 35 10.62 1.29 6.66
C LEU A 35 9.96 1.83 5.38
N ARG A 36 9.41 3.05 5.40
CA ARG A 36 8.76 3.67 4.24
C ARG A 36 9.71 3.68 3.04
N GLY A 37 9.16 3.46 1.84
CA GLY A 37 9.94 3.36 0.61
C GLY A 37 10.53 1.97 0.34
N THR A 38 10.36 1.00 1.24
CA THR A 38 10.74 -0.40 1.00
C THR A 38 9.56 -1.24 0.50
N SER A 39 9.86 -2.31 -0.23
CA SER A 39 8.85 -3.30 -0.65
C SER A 39 8.12 -3.91 0.55
N TRP A 40 8.81 -4.10 1.67
CA TRP A 40 8.22 -4.62 2.90
C TRP A 40 7.11 -3.70 3.43
N ALA A 41 7.39 -2.40 3.60
CA ALA A 41 6.41 -1.46 4.14
C ALA A 41 5.21 -1.32 3.20
N LEU A 42 5.45 -1.22 1.89
CA LEU A 42 4.37 -1.13 0.90
C LEU A 42 3.50 -2.40 0.91
N SER A 43 4.12 -3.59 0.91
CA SER A 43 3.39 -4.86 0.98
C SER A 43 2.53 -4.93 2.23
N ARG A 44 3.04 -4.47 3.39
CA ARG A 44 2.30 -4.53 4.65
C ARG A 44 1.09 -3.61 4.69
N VAL A 45 1.22 -2.37 4.24
CA VAL A 45 0.07 -1.43 4.22
C VAL A 45 -1.03 -1.94 3.28
N LEU A 46 -0.65 -2.42 2.09
CA LEU A 46 -1.56 -3.01 1.12
C LEU A 46 -2.23 -4.29 1.66
N GLU A 47 -1.50 -5.13 2.40
CA GLU A 47 -2.06 -6.33 3.04
C GLU A 47 -3.09 -5.97 4.10
N ILE A 48 -2.82 -4.96 4.94
CA ILE A 48 -3.78 -4.48 5.93
C ILE A 48 -5.05 -3.96 5.23
N TYR A 49 -4.89 -3.18 4.16
CA TYR A 49 -6.02 -2.58 3.43
C TYR A 49 -6.85 -3.60 2.63
N THR A 50 -6.22 -4.57 1.99
CA THR A 50 -6.90 -5.54 1.11
C THR A 50 -7.25 -6.84 1.82
N GLY A 51 -6.69 -7.09 3.01
CA GLY A 51 -6.81 -8.34 3.75
C GLY A 51 -5.99 -9.50 3.16
N VAL A 52 -5.23 -9.27 2.09
CA VAL A 52 -4.40 -10.28 1.42
C VAL A 52 -3.04 -9.73 1.07
N LYS A 53 -2.00 -10.56 1.19
CA LYS A 53 -0.63 -10.13 0.91
C LYS A 53 -0.42 -9.93 -0.59
N PRO A 54 0.00 -8.73 -1.04
CA PRO A 54 0.37 -8.50 -2.43
C PRO A 54 1.79 -9.02 -2.71
N GLU A 55 2.09 -9.22 -3.99
CA GLU A 55 3.43 -9.50 -4.48
C GLU A 55 4.02 -8.26 -5.12
N ILE A 56 5.27 -7.92 -4.76
CA ILE A 56 6.00 -6.77 -5.30
C ILE A 56 7.27 -7.30 -5.96
N ASP A 57 7.47 -6.96 -7.23
CA ASP A 57 8.64 -7.38 -8.01
C ASP A 57 9.35 -6.17 -8.61
N ASP A 58 10.60 -5.98 -8.18
CA ASP A 58 11.54 -4.95 -8.65
C ASP A 58 12.75 -5.57 -9.39
N THR A 59 12.73 -6.88 -9.63
CA THR A 59 13.85 -7.64 -10.20
C THR A 59 13.65 -8.02 -11.67
N ASN A 60 12.41 -7.93 -12.16
CA ASN A 60 12.08 -8.26 -13.53
C ASN A 60 12.76 -7.30 -14.53
N LYS A 61 13.62 -7.88 -15.36
CA LYS A 61 14.45 -7.16 -16.35
C LYS A 61 13.65 -6.49 -17.47
N ASN A 62 12.38 -6.85 -17.63
CA ASN A 62 11.50 -6.26 -18.64
C ASN A 62 10.76 -5.00 -18.13
N LEU A 63 10.95 -4.63 -16.86
CA LEU A 63 10.40 -3.39 -16.31
C LEU A 63 11.16 -2.17 -16.85
N ALA A 64 10.45 -1.05 -16.98
CA ALA A 64 11.09 0.23 -17.27
C ALA A 64 12.06 0.62 -16.14
N ALA A 65 13.03 1.49 -16.44
CA ALA A 65 13.98 1.96 -15.43
C ALA A 65 13.24 2.56 -14.21
N TYR A 66 13.75 2.24 -13.00
CA TYR A 66 13.18 2.70 -11.73
C TYR A 66 11.70 2.33 -11.53
N THR A 67 11.25 1.21 -12.09
CA THR A 67 9.87 0.74 -12.00
C THR A 67 9.78 -0.61 -11.30
N PHE A 68 8.76 -0.79 -10.45
CA PHE A 68 8.40 -2.07 -9.85
C PHE A 68 6.95 -2.44 -10.21
N SER A 69 6.59 -3.72 -10.15
CA SER A 69 5.21 -4.16 -10.30
C SER A 69 4.60 -4.51 -8.95
N VAL A 70 3.30 -4.23 -8.81
CA VAL A 70 2.48 -4.61 -7.67
C VAL A 70 1.36 -5.51 -8.16
N HIS A 71 1.39 -6.78 -7.75
CA HIS A 71 0.35 -7.76 -8.05
C HIS A 71 -0.58 -7.92 -6.84
N ILE A 72 -1.83 -7.52 -7.00
CA ILE A 72 -2.88 -7.69 -5.99
C ILE A 72 -3.65 -8.98 -6.31
N PRO A 73 -3.70 -9.99 -5.42
CA PRO A 73 -4.36 -11.27 -5.68
C PRO A 73 -5.89 -11.20 -5.56
N LEU A 74 -6.49 -10.06 -5.86
CA LEU A 74 -7.93 -9.80 -5.89
C LEU A 74 -8.33 -9.25 -7.25
N ARG A 75 -9.61 -9.39 -7.61
CA ARG A 75 -10.14 -8.69 -8.78
C ARG A 75 -10.32 -7.22 -8.47
N GLU A 76 -10.08 -6.37 -9.46
CA GLU A 76 -10.21 -4.91 -9.33
C GLU A 76 -11.57 -4.48 -8.76
N ARG A 77 -12.66 -5.15 -9.17
CA ARG A 77 -14.03 -4.88 -8.67
C ARG A 77 -14.26 -5.14 -7.18
N GLN A 78 -13.32 -5.79 -6.49
CA GLN A 78 -13.43 -6.14 -5.06
C GLN A 78 -12.81 -5.10 -4.13
N VAL A 79 -12.11 -4.11 -4.68
CA VAL A 79 -11.32 -3.14 -3.92
C VAL A 79 -11.48 -1.73 -4.49
N ASN A 80 -11.23 -0.71 -3.69
CA ASN A 80 -11.16 0.66 -4.18
C ASN A 80 -9.77 0.91 -4.78
N ARG A 81 -9.69 0.86 -6.12
CA ARG A 81 -8.43 1.09 -6.85
C ARG A 81 -7.79 2.45 -6.52
N ALA A 82 -8.58 3.52 -6.44
CA ALA A 82 -8.06 4.85 -6.17
C ALA A 82 -7.37 4.93 -4.80
N MET A 83 -7.89 4.20 -3.80
CA MET A 83 -7.25 4.10 -2.49
C MET A 83 -5.95 3.28 -2.55
N ILE A 84 -5.92 2.18 -3.31
CA ILE A 84 -4.69 1.40 -3.53
C ILE A 84 -3.60 2.25 -4.18
N GLU A 85 -3.94 2.98 -5.25
CA GLU A 85 -3.02 3.90 -5.93
C GLU A 85 -2.52 4.99 -4.97
N HIS A 86 -3.42 5.58 -4.18
CA HIS A 86 -3.05 6.56 -3.15
C HIS A 86 -2.07 5.98 -2.12
N ILE A 87 -2.34 4.78 -1.59
CA ILE A 87 -1.46 4.07 -0.65
C ILE A 87 -0.07 3.86 -1.27
N ILE A 88 -0.01 3.43 -2.54
CA ILE A 88 1.26 3.23 -3.25
C ILE A 88 1.99 4.57 -3.39
N ASP A 89 1.30 5.63 -3.82
CA ASP A 89 1.91 6.93 -4.08
C ASP A 89 2.47 7.61 -2.83
N VAL A 90 1.82 7.47 -1.67
CA VAL A 90 2.34 8.05 -0.41
C VAL A 90 3.46 7.22 0.22
N ASN A 91 3.61 5.94 -0.15
CA ASN A 91 4.60 5.04 0.44
C ASN A 91 5.78 4.71 -0.49
N LYS A 92 5.64 4.87 -1.81
CA LYS A 92 6.72 4.60 -2.77
C LYS A 92 7.82 5.67 -2.69
N PRO A 93 9.07 5.33 -3.04
CA PRO A 93 10.09 6.35 -3.25
C PRO A 93 9.67 7.36 -4.34
N ALA A 94 9.97 8.65 -4.14
CA ALA A 94 9.53 9.70 -5.06
C ALA A 94 10.01 9.53 -6.51
N HIS A 95 11.17 8.90 -6.71
CA HIS A 95 11.81 8.73 -8.02
C HIS A 95 11.43 7.42 -8.73
N THR A 96 10.55 6.60 -8.14
CA THR A 96 10.13 5.33 -8.75
C THR A 96 8.73 5.42 -9.36
N SER A 97 8.53 4.64 -10.42
CA SER A 97 7.23 4.39 -11.04
C SER A 97 6.74 3.00 -10.65
N TYR A 98 5.46 2.70 -10.90
CA TYR A 98 4.92 1.36 -10.68
C TYR A 98 3.92 0.95 -11.75
N THR A 99 3.75 -0.36 -11.89
CA THR A 99 2.60 -0.96 -12.57
C THR A 99 1.73 -1.67 -11.56
N LEU A 100 0.41 -1.49 -11.66
CA LEU A 100 -0.56 -2.11 -10.76
C LEU A 100 -1.36 -3.15 -11.55
N ILE A 101 -1.30 -4.40 -11.08
CA ILE A 101 -1.90 -5.55 -11.77
C ILE A 101 -2.82 -6.27 -10.78
N PHE A 102 -4.05 -6.53 -11.21
CA PHE A 102 -5.05 -7.28 -10.45
C PHE A 102 -5.20 -8.69 -11.01
N LYS A 103 -5.79 -9.58 -10.21
CA LYS A 103 -6.19 -10.91 -10.69
C LYS A 103 -7.34 -10.79 -11.70
N GLU A 104 -7.28 -11.61 -12.75
CA GLU A 104 -8.35 -11.76 -13.76
C GLU A 104 -9.74 -12.13 -13.17
#